data_AF-A0A078R7N5-F1
#
_entry.id   AF-A0A078R7N5-F1
#
_cell.length_a   1.000
_cell.length_b   1.000
_cell.length_c   1.000
_cell.angle_alpha   90.00
_cell.angle_beta   90.00
_cell.angle_gamma   90.00
#
_symmetry.space_group_name_H-M   'P 1'
#
loop_
_entity.id
_entity.type
_entity.pdbx_description
1 polymer ?
#
loop_
_entity_poly.entity_id
_entity_poly.type
_entity_poly.pdbx_seq_one_letter_code
_entity_poly.pdbx_strand_id
1 'polypeptide(L)'
;MKILQFLDHLIPYETFLNDLSSRIVRQLKADKDDPEFISQRKAYELFGRRNVERWKRQGKVVSYKRPGKVEYRTADLRLLQRTTQDYFDESQPKQAERPVKKDK
;
A
#
# COMPACT_ATOMS: atom_id res chain seq x y z
N MET A 1 -36.28 -9.01 4.77
CA MET A 1 -34.92 -8.92 5.34
C MET A 1 -33.92 -9.13 4.20
N LYS A 2 -32.99 -8.20 3.96
CA LYS A 2 -31.95 -8.36 2.93
C LYS A 2 -30.70 -8.96 3.58
N ILE A 3 -30.14 -10.00 2.96
CA ILE A 3 -29.00 -10.75 3.47
C ILE A 3 -27.92 -10.75 2.38
N LEU A 4 -26.66 -10.61 2.79
CA LEU A 4 -25.48 -10.76 1.96
C LEU A 4 -24.91 -12.16 2.19
N GLN A 5 -24.67 -12.87 1.09
CA GLN A 5 -24.10 -14.22 1.12
C GLN A 5 -22.59 -14.17 0.86
N PHE A 6 -21.83 -14.75 1.78
CA PHE A 6 -20.41 -15.05 1.63
C PHE A 6 -20.25 -16.56 1.37
N LEU A 7 -19.05 -16.98 0.94
CA LEU A 7 -18.78 -18.39 0.62
C LEU A 7 -18.94 -19.31 1.84
N ASP A 8 -18.77 -18.77 3.04
CA ASP A 8 -18.70 -19.48 4.32
C ASP A 8 -19.85 -19.16 5.28
N HIS A 9 -20.56 -18.02 5.13
CA HIS A 9 -21.66 -17.63 6.01
C HIS A 9 -22.63 -16.59 5.38
N LEU A 10 -23.72 -16.31 6.09
CA LEU A 10 -24.70 -15.27 5.75
C LEU A 10 -24.64 -14.14 6.78
N ILE A 11 -24.71 -12.89 6.31
CA ILE A 11 -24.80 -11.72 7.19
C ILE A 11 -25.92 -10.78 6.76
N PRO A 12 -26.68 -10.18 7.71
CA PRO A 12 -27.65 -9.15 7.38
C PRO A 12 -27.00 -7.98 6.66
N TYR A 13 -27.70 -7.43 5.67
CA TYR A 13 -27.19 -6.30 4.88
C TYR A 13 -26.80 -5.10 5.76
N GLU A 14 -27.60 -4.80 6.78
CA GLU A 14 -27.32 -3.72 7.74
C GLU A 14 -26.03 -3.97 8.54
N THR A 15 -25.77 -5.21 8.97
CA THR A 15 -24.53 -5.57 9.66
C THR A 15 -23.32 -5.30 8.77
N PHE A 16 -23.39 -5.73 7.51
CA PHE A 16 -22.34 -5.46 6.54
C PHE A 16 -22.11 -3.95 6.32
N LEU A 17 -23.18 -3.16 6.13
CA LEU A 17 -23.07 -1.72 5.92
C LEU A 17 -22.45 -1.00 7.13
N ASN A 18 -22.83 -1.39 8.34
CA ASN A 18 -22.29 -0.80 9.57
C ASN A 18 -20.80 -1.12 9.74
N ASP A 19 -20.40 -2.37 9.46
CA ASP A 19 -19.00 -2.78 9.52
C ASP A 19 -18.16 -2.06 8.45
N LEU A 20 -18.67 -1.98 7.22
CA LEU A 20 -18.02 -1.27 6.12
C LEU A 20 -17.83 0.22 6.46
N SER A 21 -18.92 0.88 6.89
CA SER A 21 -18.90 2.30 7.25
C SER A 21 -17.91 2.58 8.36
N SER A 22 -17.89 1.74 9.40
CA SER A 22 -16.95 1.86 10.52
C SER A 22 -15.50 1.70 10.07
N ARG A 23 -15.22 0.74 9.17
CA ARG A 23 -13.87 0.54 8.60
C ARG A 23 -13.42 1.74 7.78
N ILE A 24 -14.28 2.29 6.92
CA ILE A 24 -13.97 3.45 6.08
C ILE A 24 -13.65 4.67 6.97
N VAL A 25 -14.52 4.99 7.93
CA VAL A 25 -14.31 6.14 8.84
C VAL A 25 -13.02 5.99 9.62
N ARG A 26 -12.70 4.79 10.11
CA ARG A 26 -11.43 4.53 10.81
C ARG A 26 -10.22 4.79 9.91
N GLN A 27 -10.25 4.34 8.66
CA GLN A 27 -9.16 4.55 7.70
C GLN A 27 -8.99 6.04 7.36
N LEU A 28 -10.09 6.76 7.10
CA LEU A 28 -10.06 8.19 6.83
C LEU A 28 -9.48 8.98 8.00
N LYS A 29 -9.86 8.64 9.24
CA LYS A 29 -9.30 9.27 10.44
C LYS A 29 -7.81 8.99 10.61
N ALA A 30 -7.36 7.76 10.30
CA ALA A 30 -5.95 7.39 10.42
C ALA A 30 -5.06 8.14 9.42
N ASP A 31 -5.57 8.45 8.23
CA ASP A 31 -4.81 9.17 7.19
C ASP A 31 -4.94 10.69 7.29
N LYS A 32 -5.86 11.22 8.11
CA LYS A 32 -6.17 12.65 8.19
C LYS A 32 -4.94 13.53 8.48
N ASP A 33 -4.01 13.01 9.26
CA ASP A 33 -2.81 13.74 9.70
C ASP A 33 -1.57 13.41 8.85
N ASP A 34 -1.70 12.55 7.85
CA ASP A 34 -0.61 12.26 6.93
C ASP A 34 -0.36 13.45 6.00
N PRO A 35 0.90 13.89 5.82
CA PRO A 35 1.21 14.92 4.85
C PRO A 35 1.01 14.37 3.42
N GLU A 36 0.71 15.24 2.46
CA GLU A 36 0.48 14.83 1.07
C GLU A 36 1.68 14.06 0.47
N PHE A 37 2.90 14.50 0.83
CA PHE A 37 4.15 13.86 0.46
C PHE A 37 5.02 13.63 1.69
N ILE A 38 5.75 12.52 1.69
CA ILE A 38 6.79 12.21 2.67
C ILE A 38 8.14 11.98 1.99
N SER A 39 9.22 12.29 2.71
CA SER A 39 10.58 12.02 2.24
C SER A 39 10.84 10.52 2.13
N GLN A 40 11.78 10.12 1.27
CA GLN A 40 12.22 8.74 1.13
C GLN A 40 12.66 8.12 2.46
N ARG A 41 13.37 8.88 3.29
CA ARG A 41 13.77 8.43 4.62
C ARG A 41 12.54 8.11 5.48
N LYS A 42 11.56 9.01 5.52
CA LYS A 42 10.33 8.79 6.30
C LYS A 42 9.48 7.66 5.73
N ALA A 43 9.42 7.52 4.41
CA ALA A 43 8.74 6.40 3.76
C ALA A 43 9.36 5.05 4.13
N TYR A 44 10.69 4.96 4.17
CA TYR A 44 11.39 3.74 4.59
C TYR A 44 11.18 3.39 6.06
N GLU A 45 11.08 4.41 6.92
CA GLU A 45 10.78 4.24 8.34
C GLU A 45 9.34 3.73 8.55
N LEU A 46 8.35 4.34 7.88
CA LEU A 46 6.93 4.02 8.07
C LEU A 46 6.51 2.72 7.39
N PHE A 47 7.01 2.45 6.18
CA PHE A 47 6.52 1.36 5.32
C PHE A 47 7.54 0.25 5.11
N GLY A 48 8.78 0.42 5.58
CA GLY A 48 9.87 -0.52 5.37
C GLY A 48 10.55 -0.34 4.01
N ARG A 49 11.87 -0.20 4.02
CA ARG A 49 12.68 0.03 2.80
C ARG A 49 12.41 -0.98 1.69
N ARG A 50 12.39 -2.29 2.00
CA ARG A 50 12.16 -3.36 1.02
C ARG A 50 10.80 -3.24 0.33
N ASN A 51 9.75 -2.90 1.08
CA ASN A 51 8.41 -2.68 0.53
C ASN A 51 8.40 -1.51 -0.46
N VAL A 52 8.91 -0.36 -0.03
CA VAL A 52 8.92 0.86 -0.85
C VAL A 52 9.75 0.68 -2.12
N GLU A 53 10.94 0.09 -2.02
CA GLU A 53 11.79 -0.18 -3.19
C GLU A 53 11.15 -1.19 -4.15
N ARG A 54 10.48 -2.22 -3.63
CA ARG A 54 9.73 -3.18 -4.45
C ARG A 54 8.55 -2.52 -5.15
N TRP A 55 7.72 -1.76 -4.44
CA TRP A 55 6.59 -1.05 -5.04
C TRP A 55 7.06 -0.08 -6.12
N LYS A 56 8.19 0.61 -5.89
CA LYS A 56 8.82 1.46 -6.90
C LYS A 56 9.26 0.65 -8.12
N ARG A 57 9.89 -0.51 -7.93
CA ARG A 57 10.33 -1.40 -9.03
C ARG A 57 9.14 -1.95 -9.83
N GLN A 58 8.04 -2.26 -9.15
CA GLN A 58 6.79 -2.71 -9.77
C GLN A 58 6.01 -1.56 -10.45
N GLY A 59 6.47 -0.31 -10.34
CA GLY A 59 5.77 0.86 -10.89
C GLY A 59 4.50 1.25 -10.13
N LYS A 60 4.26 0.68 -8.94
CA LYS A 60 3.08 0.95 -8.10
C LYS A 60 3.18 2.29 -7.35
N VAL A 61 4.39 2.81 -7.16
CA VAL A 61 4.63 4.16 -6.62
C VAL A 61 5.62 4.93 -7.47
N VAL A 62 5.37 6.23 -7.60
CA VAL A 62 6.25 7.17 -8.29
C VAL A 62 7.16 7.86 -7.27
N SER A 63 8.46 7.91 -7.55
CA SER A 63 9.40 8.73 -6.79
C SER A 63 9.53 10.11 -7.42
N TYR A 64 9.21 11.16 -6.65
CA TYR A 64 9.35 12.54 -7.08
C TYR A 64 10.71 13.08 -6.65
N LYS A 65 11.55 13.46 -7.62
CA LYS A 65 12.84 14.10 -7.35
C LYS A 65 12.62 15.60 -7.15
N ARG A 66 13.03 16.12 -5.99
CA ARG A 66 13.11 17.55 -5.67
C ARG A 66 14.59 17.92 -5.47
N PRO A 67 14.95 19.21 -5.47
CA PRO A 67 16.31 19.62 -5.11
C PRO A 67 16.70 19.05 -3.73
N GLY A 68 17.73 18.20 -3.69
CA GLY A 68 18.26 17.62 -2.46
C GLY A 68 17.43 16.52 -1.78
N LYS A 69 16.24 16.16 -2.29
CA LYS A 69 15.40 15.11 -1.68
C LYS A 69 14.56 14.33 -2.67
N VAL A 70 14.23 13.09 -2.31
CA VAL A 70 13.24 12.27 -3.00
C VAL A 70 12.03 12.13 -2.10
N GLU A 71 10.85 12.29 -2.68
CA GLU A 71 9.57 12.20 -1.98
C GLU A 71 8.63 11.21 -2.67
N TYR A 72 7.67 10.72 -1.90
CA TYR A 72 6.61 9.84 -2.35
C TYR A 72 5.27 10.41 -1.89
N ARG A 73 4.22 10.20 -2.69
CA ARG A 73 2.87 10.54 -2.28
C ARG A 73 2.42 9.58 -1.18
N THR A 74 1.98 10.12 -0.06
CA THR A 74 1.69 9.29 1.13
C THR A 74 0.47 8.40 0.93
N ALA A 75 -0.55 8.92 0.23
CA ALA A 75 -1.77 8.18 -0.08
C ALA A 75 -1.49 6.88 -0.85
N ASP A 76 -0.58 6.91 -1.83
CA ASP A 76 -0.23 5.72 -2.62
C ASP A 76 0.45 4.66 -1.75
N LEU A 77 1.33 5.07 -0.84
CA LEU A 77 2.00 4.17 0.10
C LEU A 77 1.01 3.57 1.12
N ARG A 78 0.06 4.36 1.62
CA ARG A 78 -1.01 3.89 2.52
C ARG A 78 -1.94 2.90 1.83
N LEU A 79 -2.31 3.16 0.58
CA LEU A 79 -3.10 2.24 -0.23
C LEU A 79 -2.39 0.90 -0.39
N LEU A 80 -1.10 0.91 -0.73
CA LEU A 80 -0.30 -0.30 -0.91
C LEU A 80 0.00 -1.05 0.39
N GLN A 81 0.07 -0.34 1.52
CA GLN A 81 0.15 -0.97 2.84
C GLN A 81 -1.12 -1.78 3.16
N ARG A 82 -2.29 -1.31 2.71
CA ARG A 82 -3.60 -1.93 2.96
C ARG A 82 -3.96 -3.01 1.95
N THR A 83 -3.48 -2.86 0.71
CA THR A 83 -3.72 -3.84 -0.35
C THR A 83 -2.87 -5.07 -0.09
N THR A 84 -3.47 -6.25 -0.20
CA THR A 84 -2.93 -7.55 0.20
C THR A 84 -1.46 -7.74 -0.20
N GLN A 85 -0.68 -8.24 0.75
CA GLN A 85 0.74 -8.51 0.58
C GLN A 85 0.95 -9.65 -0.42
N ASP A 86 1.37 -9.28 -1.62
CA ASP A 86 1.77 -10.12 -2.76
C ASP A 86 2.97 -11.06 -2.48
N TYR A 87 3.54 -11.05 -1.26
CA TYR A 87 4.62 -11.97 -0.86
C TYR A 87 4.13 -13.40 -0.58
N PHE A 88 2.84 -13.61 -0.36
CA PHE A 88 2.24 -14.95 -0.23
C PHE A 88 1.90 -15.60 -1.58
N ASP A 89 2.05 -14.85 -2.67
CA ASP A 89 1.72 -15.32 -4.01
C ASP A 89 2.95 -15.96 -4.64
N GLU A 90 3.13 -17.27 -4.41
CA GLU A 90 4.21 -18.08 -4.97
C GLU A 90 4.21 -18.16 -6.50
N SER A 91 3.13 -17.69 -7.15
CA SER A 91 3.00 -17.64 -8.62
C SER A 91 3.77 -16.48 -9.27
N GLN A 92 4.25 -15.51 -8.50
CA GLN A 92 5.03 -14.39 -9.03
C GLN A 92 6.42 -14.89 -9.45
N PRO A 93 6.85 -14.67 -10.71
CA PRO A 93 8.19 -15.05 -11.13
C PRO A 93 9.22 -14.31 -10.26
N LYS A 94 10.15 -15.05 -9.66
CA LYS A 94 11.31 -14.51 -8.94
C LYS A 94 12.01 -13.54 -9.88
N GLN A 95 11.83 -12.23 -9.65
CA GLN A 95 12.33 -11.22 -10.56
C GLN A 95 13.85 -11.31 -10.65
N ALA A 96 14.36 -11.60 -11.84
CA ALA A 96 15.79 -11.66 -12.13
C ALA A 96 16.47 -10.36 -11.71
N GLU A 97 17.53 -10.47 -10.91
CA GLU A 97 18.38 -9.35 -10.54
C GLU A 97 18.92 -8.71 -11.82
N ARG A 98 18.61 -7.43 -12.04
CA ARG A 98 19.23 -6.70 -13.15
C ARG A 98 20.73 -6.57 -12.85
N PRO A 99 21.62 -6.84 -13.83
CA PRO A 99 23.05 -6.79 -13.61
C PRO A 99 23.46 -5.36 -13.23
N VAL A 100 24.11 -5.24 -12.08
CA VAL A 100 24.74 -3.99 -11.64
C VAL A 100 25.87 -3.71 -12.62
N LYS A 101 25.72 -2.66 -13.45
CA LYS A 101 26.82 -2.15 -14.28
C LYS A 101 27.91 -1.66 -13.32
N LYS A 102 29.05 -2.37 -13.29
CA LYS A 102 30.28 -1.88 -12.69
C LYS A 102 30.89 -0.90 -13.68
N ASP A 103 30.74 0.39 -13.42
CA ASP A 103 31.53 1.41 -14.11
C ASP A 103 32.98 1.30 -13.58
N LYS A 104 33.92 1.17 -14.53
CA LYS A 104 35.37 1.16 -14.32
C LYS A 104 35.92 2.57 -14.26
#